data_AF-A0A1H6BSQ5-F1
#
_entry.id   AF-A0A1H6BSQ5-F1
#
_cell.length_a   1.000
_cell.length_b   1.000
_cell.length_c   1.000
_cell.angle_alpha   90.00
_cell.angle_beta   90.00
_cell.angle_gamma   90.00
#
_symmetry.space_group_name_H-M   'P 1'
#
loop_
_entity.id
_entity.type
_entity.pdbx_description
1 polymer ?
#
loop_
_entity_poly.entity_id
_entity_poly.type
_entity_poly.pdbx_seq_one_letter_code
_entity_poly.pdbx_strand_id
1 'polypeptide(L)'
;MNFKEHVLMELKAEIVARNQARRRLVRRRLITGAAVAGIAASAAIAVPFLIGSESPAYAVTKHDDGTITLKINEFRDPDKVEKDLAAAGLTADVSYVKPGTRCATGRGKSEGSPSFPKEELQSKDPAVQKKIEEAMEQSQNAKAFKLGRGEVRISPQYIKTGQTAVMEFVENSDQSSGPDKPRVLWEFAGFVITGPVQPCKVVKDPSWDKLPDPKTNPEAYPPAGS
;
A
#
# COMPACT_ATOMS: atom_id res chain seq x y z
N MET A 1 -14.73 -21.69 34.00
CA MET A 1 -13.96 -21.74 32.73
C MET A 1 -14.86 -21.22 31.63
N ASN A 2 -14.43 -20.18 30.92
CA ASN A 2 -15.25 -19.48 29.92
C ASN A 2 -15.08 -20.17 28.55
N PHE A 3 -16.17 -20.29 27.78
CA PHE A 3 -16.17 -20.82 26.41
C PHE A 3 -15.06 -20.18 25.52
N LYS A 4 -14.80 -18.88 25.71
CA LYS A 4 -13.74 -18.16 25.00
C LYS A 4 -12.33 -18.67 25.31
N GLU A 5 -12.08 -19.10 26.54
CA GLU A 5 -10.77 -19.63 26.97
C GLU A 5 -10.51 -21.01 26.36
N HIS A 6 -11.55 -21.82 26.21
CA HIS A 6 -11.45 -23.15 25.59
C HIS A 6 -11.13 -23.03 24.09
N VAL A 7 -11.82 -22.13 23.38
CA VAL A 7 -11.57 -21.86 21.95
C VAL A 7 -10.17 -21.29 21.71
N LEU A 8 -9.70 -20.40 22.60
CA LEU A 8 -8.34 -19.86 22.52
C LEU A 8 -7.27 -20.92 22.79
N MET A 9 -7.50 -21.85 23.71
CA MET A 9 -6.57 -22.95 23.96
C MET A 9 -6.50 -23.93 22.79
N GLU A 10 -7.65 -24.27 22.21
CA GLU A 10 -7.74 -25.18 21.07
C GLU A 10 -7.05 -24.58 19.82
N LEU A 11 -7.28 -23.30 19.55
CA LEU A 11 -6.61 -22.60 18.45
C LEU A 11 -5.09 -22.50 18.66
N LYS A 12 -4.65 -22.22 19.89
CA LYS A 12 -3.21 -22.18 20.23
C LYS A 12 -2.57 -23.56 20.08
N ALA A 13 -3.25 -24.63 20.49
CA ALA A 13 -2.77 -25.99 20.35
C ALA A 13 -2.63 -26.39 18.86
N GLU A 14 -3.61 -26.04 18.03
CA GLU A 14 -3.59 -26.24 16.58
C GLU A 14 -2.40 -25.50 15.92
N ILE A 15 -2.17 -24.23 16.27
CA ILE A 15 -1.06 -23.42 15.75
C ILE A 15 0.29 -24.00 16.18
N VAL A 16 0.43 -24.42 17.43
CA VAL A 16 1.68 -25.03 17.94
C VAL A 16 1.95 -26.36 17.23
N ALA A 17 0.93 -27.19 17.03
CA ALA A 17 1.05 -28.47 16.32
C ALA A 17 1.47 -28.26 14.86
N ARG A 18 0.84 -27.31 14.14
CA ARG A 18 1.19 -26.96 12.75
C ARG A 18 2.61 -26.41 12.64
N ASN A 19 3.03 -25.56 13.57
CA ASN A 19 4.39 -25.01 13.60
C ASN A 19 5.45 -26.08 13.90
N GLN A 20 5.16 -27.02 14.81
CA GLN A 20 6.06 -28.14 15.10
C GLN A 20 6.19 -29.09 13.91
N ALA A 21 5.08 -29.40 13.21
CA ALA A 21 5.10 -30.21 11.99
C ALA A 21 5.93 -29.54 10.88
N ARG A 22 5.77 -28.23 10.68
CA ARG A 22 6.55 -27.45 9.70
C ARG A 22 8.05 -27.45 10.03
N ARG A 23 8.42 -27.28 11.30
CA ARG A 23 9.83 -27.37 11.76
C ARG A 23 10.42 -28.76 11.52
N ARG A 24 9.68 -29.84 11.78
CA ARG A 24 10.15 -31.21 11.51
C ARG A 24 10.35 -31.49 10.02
N LEU A 25 9.48 -30.98 9.16
CA LEU A 25 9.60 -31.12 7.70
C LEU A 25 10.83 -30.39 7.15
N VAL A 26 11.09 -29.16 7.62
CA VAL A 26 12.29 -28.39 7.24
C VAL A 26 13.56 -29.08 7.74
N ARG A 27 13.56 -29.58 8.97
CA ARG A 27 14.71 -30.28 9.57
C ARG A 27 15.00 -31.63 8.91
N ARG A 28 13.97 -32.36 8.44
CA ARG A 28 14.15 -33.58 7.64
C ARG A 28 14.71 -33.31 6.26
N ARG A 29 14.25 -32.25 5.58
CA ARG A 29 14.77 -31.85 4.26
C ARG A 29 16.23 -31.40 4.27
N LEU A 30 16.72 -30.88 5.40
CA LEU A 30 18.13 -30.52 5.56
C LEU A 30 19.06 -31.73 5.81
N ILE A 31 18.51 -32.91 6.18
CA ILE A 31 19.31 -34.11 6.47
C ILE A 31 19.32 -35.08 5.27
N THR A 32 18.29 -35.06 4.40
CA THR A 32 18.24 -35.84 3.16
C THR A 32 18.68 -35.02 1.95
N GLY A 33 19.94 -34.59 1.94
CA GLY A 33 20.59 -34.08 0.74
C GLY A 33 21.23 -35.22 -0.05
N ALA A 34 20.49 -35.79 -1.01
CA ALA A 34 20.95 -36.46 -2.24
C ALA A 34 19.88 -37.46 -2.75
N ALA A 35 18.93 -37.01 -3.57
CA ALA A 35 18.28 -37.82 -4.62
C ALA A 35 17.15 -37.06 -5.35
N VAL A 36 17.38 -36.79 -6.64
CA VAL A 36 16.46 -36.86 -7.78
C VAL A 36 15.30 -35.83 -7.89
N ALA A 37 15.48 -34.95 -8.87
CA ALA A 37 14.55 -34.38 -9.87
C ALA A 37 13.12 -33.91 -9.48
N GLY A 38 12.84 -32.68 -9.93
CA GLY A 38 11.54 -32.32 -10.49
C GLY A 38 10.53 -31.72 -9.52
N ILE A 39 10.50 -30.39 -9.45
CA ILE A 39 9.32 -29.49 -9.48
C ILE A 39 9.91 -28.08 -9.30
N ALA A 40 9.61 -27.19 -10.26
CA ALA A 40 9.97 -25.79 -10.18
C ALA A 40 9.32 -25.17 -8.94
N ALA A 41 10.10 -24.99 -7.88
CA ALA A 41 9.70 -24.20 -6.73
C ALA A 41 9.91 -22.72 -7.10
N SER A 42 8.82 -21.98 -7.26
CA SER A 42 8.85 -20.52 -7.25
C SER A 42 9.54 -20.06 -5.98
N ALA A 43 10.74 -19.49 -6.14
CA ALA A 43 11.52 -18.97 -5.04
C ALA A 43 10.90 -17.62 -4.61
N ALA A 44 9.93 -17.65 -3.70
CA ALA A 44 9.56 -16.48 -2.94
C ALA A 44 10.77 -16.09 -2.05
N ILE A 45 11.54 -15.10 -2.48
CA ILE A 45 12.61 -14.53 -1.67
C ILE A 45 11.95 -13.68 -0.58
N ALA A 46 11.53 -14.31 0.50
CA ALA A 46 11.29 -13.63 1.76
C ALA A 46 12.66 -13.41 2.40
N VAL A 47 13.20 -12.18 2.36
CA VAL A 47 14.42 -11.82 3.09
C VAL A 47 14.07 -11.82 4.58
N PRO A 48 14.55 -12.77 5.42
CA PRO A 48 14.17 -12.83 6.81
C PRO A 48 15.33 -12.35 7.66
N PHE A 49 15.34 -11.08 8.06
CA PHE A 49 16.22 -10.63 9.14
C PHE A 49 15.52 -9.56 9.99
N LEU A 50 15.01 -9.98 11.15
CA LEU A 50 15.56 -9.64 12.46
C LEU A 50 14.72 -10.29 13.58
N ILE A 51 15.42 -10.73 14.61
CA ILE A 51 14.87 -11.36 15.81
C ILE A 51 14.31 -10.23 16.68
N GLY A 52 13.00 -10.03 16.60
CA GLY A 52 12.22 -9.11 17.43
C GLY A 52 10.75 -9.42 17.22
N SER A 53 9.96 -9.48 18.29
CA SER A 53 8.52 -9.74 18.23
C SER A 53 7.71 -8.53 17.76
N GLU A 54 8.33 -7.54 17.13
CA GLU A 54 7.69 -6.34 16.61
C GLU A 54 7.40 -6.55 15.12
N SER A 55 6.16 -6.32 14.70
CA SER A 55 5.79 -6.33 13.29
C SER A 55 6.56 -5.23 12.55
N PRO A 56 7.12 -5.49 11.36
CA PRO A 56 7.89 -4.49 10.63
C PRO A 56 7.02 -3.28 10.26
N ALA A 57 7.63 -2.09 10.17
CA ALA A 57 6.94 -0.84 9.81
C ALA A 57 6.23 -0.91 8.45
N TYR A 58 6.69 -1.78 7.56
CA TYR A 58 6.10 -2.02 6.25
C TYR A 58 6.40 -3.42 5.73
N ALA A 59 5.80 -3.80 4.61
CA ALA A 59 6.15 -4.96 3.83
C ALA A 59 6.12 -4.63 2.33
N VAL A 60 7.17 -5.04 1.61
CA VAL A 60 7.23 -5.01 0.14
C VAL A 60 7.22 -6.45 -0.36
N THR A 61 6.25 -6.79 -1.19
CA THR A 61 6.12 -8.14 -1.78
C THR A 61 6.08 -8.02 -3.30
N LYS A 62 7.09 -8.55 -3.97
CA LYS A 62 7.08 -8.71 -5.42
C LYS A 62 6.37 -10.01 -5.80
N HIS A 63 5.49 -9.94 -6.79
CA HIS A 63 4.71 -11.07 -7.27
C HIS A 63 5.21 -11.57 -8.62
N ASP A 64 4.88 -12.81 -8.96
CA ASP A 64 5.29 -13.45 -10.21
C ASP A 64 4.68 -12.78 -11.46
N ASP A 65 3.57 -12.07 -11.30
CA ASP A 65 2.95 -11.26 -12.37
C ASP A 65 3.64 -9.89 -12.60
N GLY A 66 4.76 -9.64 -11.90
CA GLY A 66 5.59 -8.44 -12.04
C GLY A 66 5.12 -7.23 -11.23
N THR A 67 3.99 -7.34 -10.53
CA THR A 67 3.50 -6.29 -9.63
C THR A 67 4.21 -6.32 -8.27
N ILE A 68 4.02 -5.26 -7.50
CA ILE A 68 4.56 -5.12 -6.14
C ILE A 68 3.42 -4.71 -5.21
N THR A 69 3.24 -5.42 -4.10
CA THR A 69 2.37 -4.98 -3.01
C THR A 69 3.21 -4.25 -1.96
N LEU A 70 2.83 -3.02 -1.65
CA LEU A 70 3.36 -2.23 -0.55
C LEU A 70 2.30 -2.14 0.56
N LYS A 71 2.64 -2.61 1.75
CA LYS A 71 1.82 -2.45 2.95
C LYS A 71 2.55 -1.57 3.94
N ILE A 72 1.94 -0.47 4.35
CA ILE A 72 2.45 0.40 5.41
C ILE A 72 1.71 0.06 6.71
N ASN A 73 2.46 -0.34 7.74
CA ASN A 73 1.94 -0.61 9.07
C ASN A 73 2.21 0.59 10.01
N GLU A 74 3.32 1.29 9.80
CA GLU A 74 3.74 2.46 10.57
C GLU A 74 4.41 3.51 9.68
N PHE A 75 4.19 4.80 9.97
CA PHE A 75 4.69 5.96 9.21
C PHE A 75 6.14 6.31 9.58
N ARG A 76 7.02 5.32 9.51
CA ARG A 76 8.47 5.47 9.76
C ARG A 76 9.28 4.80 8.66
N ASP A 77 10.53 5.20 8.54
CA ASP A 77 11.49 4.63 7.59
C ASP A 77 11.12 4.71 6.08
N PRO A 78 10.62 5.86 5.55
CA PRO A 78 10.30 5.97 4.12
C PRO A 78 11.51 5.65 3.22
N ASP A 79 12.73 6.08 3.59
CA ASP A 79 13.96 5.78 2.86
C ASP A 79 14.24 4.27 2.74
N LYS A 80 13.82 3.46 3.74
CA LYS A 80 13.98 2.00 3.66
C LYS A 80 12.95 1.39 2.73
N VAL A 81 11.70 1.90 2.74
CA VAL A 81 10.67 1.53 1.78
C VAL A 81 11.15 1.78 0.35
N GLU A 82 11.70 2.97 0.09
CA GLU A 82 12.24 3.33 -1.23
C GLU A 82 13.36 2.40 -1.68
N LYS A 83 14.29 2.05 -0.78
CA LYS A 83 15.38 1.09 -1.07
C LYS A 83 14.85 -0.29 -1.40
N ASP A 84 13.85 -0.78 -0.66
CA ASP A 84 13.28 -2.11 -0.88
C ASP A 84 12.43 -2.15 -2.17
N LEU A 85 11.74 -1.07 -2.50
CA LEU A 85 11.08 -0.91 -3.80
C LEU A 85 12.10 -0.87 -4.95
N ALA A 86 13.23 -0.18 -4.77
CA ALA A 86 14.31 -0.15 -5.74
C ALA A 86 14.92 -1.55 -5.94
N ALA A 87 15.12 -2.30 -4.86
CA ALA A 87 15.56 -3.70 -4.92
C ALA A 87 14.53 -4.60 -5.64
N ALA A 88 13.23 -4.27 -5.56
CA ALA A 88 12.17 -4.92 -6.32
C ALA A 88 12.11 -4.47 -7.81
N GLY A 89 12.87 -3.46 -8.20
CA GLY A 89 12.96 -2.93 -9.57
C GLY A 89 12.11 -1.68 -9.82
N LEU A 90 11.67 -0.98 -8.77
CA LEU A 90 10.84 0.22 -8.86
C LEU A 90 11.55 1.42 -8.23
N THR A 91 11.81 2.47 -9.01
CA THR A 91 12.24 3.76 -8.44
C THR A 91 11.03 4.48 -7.85
N ALA A 92 11.10 4.82 -6.57
CA ALA A 92 10.00 5.44 -5.83
C ALA A 92 10.48 6.60 -4.96
N ASP A 93 9.56 7.53 -4.69
CA ASP A 93 9.65 8.57 -3.67
C ASP A 93 8.46 8.39 -2.73
N VAL A 94 8.72 8.18 -1.45
CA VAL A 94 7.71 7.89 -0.43
C VAL A 94 7.71 9.00 0.61
N SER A 95 6.57 9.66 0.75
CA SER A 95 6.40 10.75 1.70
C SER A 95 5.30 10.44 2.70
N TYR A 96 5.60 10.62 3.98
CA TYR A 96 4.63 10.53 5.07
C TYR A 96 4.30 11.92 5.58
N VAL A 97 3.02 12.26 5.60
CA VAL A 97 2.54 13.57 6.05
C VAL A 97 1.47 13.41 7.12
N LYS A 98 1.27 14.47 7.90
CA LYS A 98 0.28 14.49 8.98
C LYS A 98 -1.12 14.74 8.44
N PRO A 99 -2.17 14.33 9.19
CA PRO A 99 -3.54 14.72 8.88
C PRO A 99 -3.67 16.23 8.65
N GLY A 100 -4.43 16.63 7.63
CA GLY A 100 -4.63 18.04 7.24
C GLY A 100 -3.45 18.69 6.52
N THR A 101 -2.46 17.90 6.12
CA THR A 101 -1.32 18.37 5.34
C THR A 101 -1.10 17.51 4.11
N ARG A 102 -0.40 18.08 3.13
CA ARG A 102 0.02 17.38 1.92
C ARG A 102 1.36 17.88 1.43
N CYS A 103 2.00 17.17 0.50
CA CYS A 103 3.12 17.72 -0.22
C CYS A 103 2.68 18.86 -1.16
N ALA A 104 3.51 19.90 -1.27
CA ALA A 104 3.30 21.00 -2.21
C ALA A 104 3.20 20.46 -3.65
N THR A 105 2.41 21.14 -4.48
CA THR A 105 2.37 20.83 -5.92
C THR A 105 3.71 21.18 -6.58
N GLY A 106 3.94 20.69 -7.80
CA GLY A 106 5.16 21.00 -8.54
C GLY A 106 6.37 20.14 -8.15
N ARG A 107 6.14 18.96 -7.55
CA ARG A 107 7.21 17.98 -7.29
C ARG A 107 7.85 17.40 -8.55
N GLY A 108 7.25 17.65 -9.71
CA GLY A 108 7.77 17.27 -11.02
C GLY A 108 6.67 17.24 -12.06
N LYS A 109 7.00 16.77 -13.26
CA LYS A 109 6.05 16.65 -14.37
C LYS A 109 5.25 15.35 -14.25
N SER A 110 3.99 15.44 -13.80
CA SER A 110 3.04 14.31 -13.81
C SER A 110 2.43 14.20 -15.21
N GLU A 111 2.99 13.32 -16.04
CA GLU A 111 2.45 13.03 -17.39
C GLU A 111 1.34 11.98 -17.35
N GLY A 112 1.10 11.39 -16.17
CA GLY A 112 0.22 10.24 -16.00
C GLY A 112 -1.22 10.58 -15.63
N SER A 113 -1.55 11.86 -15.45
CA SER A 113 -2.89 12.33 -15.08
C SER A 113 -3.52 13.13 -16.22
N PRO A 114 -4.77 12.85 -16.62
CA PRO A 114 -5.48 13.72 -17.56
C PRO A 114 -5.62 15.13 -16.97
N SER A 115 -5.48 16.14 -17.82
CA SER A 115 -5.69 17.54 -17.45
C SER A 115 -7.03 18.00 -18.00
N PHE A 116 -7.81 18.68 -17.18
CA PHE A 116 -9.10 19.24 -17.54
C PHE A 116 -9.10 20.76 -17.31
N PRO A 117 -9.77 21.53 -18.17
CA PRO A 117 -9.96 22.96 -17.94
C PRO A 117 -10.79 23.18 -16.67
N LYS A 118 -10.61 24.33 -16.01
CA LYS A 118 -11.28 24.64 -14.73
C LYS A 118 -12.80 24.60 -14.86
N GLU A 119 -13.31 24.98 -16.01
CA GLU A 119 -14.72 25.00 -16.35
C GLU A 119 -15.30 23.58 -16.36
N GLU A 120 -14.57 22.59 -16.90
CA GLU A 120 -14.98 21.17 -16.85
C GLU A 120 -14.93 20.64 -15.42
N LEU A 121 -13.87 20.95 -14.65
CA LEU A 121 -13.73 20.52 -13.26
C LEU A 121 -14.81 21.10 -12.32
N GLN A 122 -15.36 22.27 -12.66
CA GLN A 122 -16.42 22.93 -11.90
C GLN A 122 -17.83 22.59 -12.41
N SER A 123 -17.93 21.82 -13.49
CA SER A 123 -19.21 21.47 -14.09
C SER A 123 -20.03 20.55 -13.18
N LYS A 124 -21.32 20.83 -13.10
CA LYS A 124 -22.32 19.96 -12.46
C LYS A 124 -23.03 19.05 -13.45
N ASP A 125 -22.66 19.11 -14.73
CA ASP A 125 -23.21 18.25 -15.77
C ASP A 125 -22.74 16.80 -15.54
N PRO A 126 -23.66 15.84 -15.31
CA PRO A 126 -23.32 14.44 -15.10
C PRO A 126 -22.49 13.82 -16.25
N ALA A 127 -22.70 14.26 -17.50
CA ALA A 127 -21.92 13.76 -18.63
C ALA A 127 -20.46 14.22 -18.59
N VAL A 128 -20.22 15.47 -18.15
CA VAL A 128 -18.86 16.00 -17.97
C VAL A 128 -18.17 15.32 -16.80
N GLN A 129 -18.88 15.12 -15.68
CA GLN A 129 -18.35 14.41 -14.52
C GLN A 129 -17.97 12.96 -14.87
N LYS A 130 -18.85 12.24 -15.57
CA LYS A 130 -18.58 10.88 -16.02
C LYS A 130 -17.37 10.80 -16.95
N LYS A 131 -17.24 11.75 -17.89
CA LYS A 131 -16.07 11.85 -18.78
C LYS A 131 -14.77 12.04 -17.99
N ILE A 132 -14.79 12.91 -16.97
CA ILE A 132 -13.63 13.14 -16.10
C ILE A 132 -13.28 11.87 -15.35
N GLU A 133 -14.27 11.22 -14.74
CA GLU A 133 -14.12 9.96 -14.00
C GLU A 133 -13.51 8.86 -14.88
N GLU A 134 -14.10 8.58 -16.05
CA GLU A 134 -13.62 7.56 -16.99
C GLU A 134 -12.17 7.85 -17.44
N ALA A 135 -11.84 9.11 -17.70
CA ALA A 135 -10.48 9.49 -18.08
C ALA A 135 -9.49 9.35 -16.91
N MET A 136 -9.91 9.64 -15.68
CA MET A 136 -9.11 9.42 -14.47
C MET A 136 -8.87 7.93 -14.22
N GLU A 137 -9.88 7.08 -14.38
CA GLU A 137 -9.75 5.61 -14.26
C GLU A 137 -8.81 5.01 -15.32
N GLN A 138 -8.81 5.58 -16.53
CA GLN A 138 -7.94 5.13 -17.61
C GLN A 138 -6.52 5.73 -17.55
N SER A 139 -6.27 6.64 -16.61
CA SER A 139 -5.00 7.33 -16.45
C SER A 139 -3.85 6.37 -16.14
N GLN A 140 -2.61 6.80 -16.43
CA GLN A 140 -1.43 6.01 -16.09
C GLN A 140 -1.32 5.81 -14.57
N ASN A 141 -1.68 6.84 -13.77
CA ASN A 141 -1.65 6.75 -12.32
C ASN A 141 -2.62 5.68 -11.80
N ALA A 142 -3.86 5.66 -12.28
CA ALA A 142 -4.87 4.67 -11.88
C ALA A 142 -4.50 3.23 -12.30
N LYS A 143 -3.78 3.08 -13.43
CA LYS A 143 -3.23 1.79 -13.86
C LYS A 143 -2.01 1.37 -13.03
N ALA A 144 -1.17 2.32 -12.65
CA ALA A 144 0.06 2.08 -11.89
C ALA A 144 -0.22 1.75 -10.42
N PHE A 145 -1.23 2.37 -9.80
CA PHE A 145 -1.55 2.20 -8.39
C PHE A 145 -2.98 1.73 -8.21
N LYS A 146 -3.15 0.55 -7.61
CA LYS A 146 -4.45 0.07 -7.14
C LYS A 146 -4.46 0.02 -5.63
N LEU A 147 -5.38 0.74 -5.04
CA LEU A 147 -5.65 0.66 -3.61
C LEU A 147 -6.39 -0.65 -3.32
N GLY A 148 -5.96 -1.33 -2.27
CA GLY A 148 -6.69 -2.40 -1.63
C GLY A 148 -6.74 -2.18 -0.13
N ARG A 149 -7.26 -3.16 0.59
CA ARG A 149 -7.44 -3.12 2.06
C ARG A 149 -6.15 -2.88 2.85
N GLY A 150 -5.80 -1.61 3.04
CA GLY A 150 -4.61 -1.19 3.79
C GLY A 150 -3.29 -1.47 3.06
N GLU A 151 -3.32 -1.65 1.74
CA GLU A 151 -2.14 -1.87 0.92
C GLU A 151 -2.27 -1.21 -0.46
N VAL A 152 -1.12 -0.92 -1.09
CA VAL A 152 -1.04 -0.42 -2.46
C VAL A 152 -0.48 -1.54 -3.33
N ARG A 153 -1.24 -1.94 -4.36
CA ARG A 153 -0.72 -2.77 -5.44
C ARG A 153 -0.19 -1.89 -6.55
N ILE A 154 1.11 -1.94 -6.74
CA ILE A 154 1.87 -1.18 -7.73
C ILE A 154 2.08 -2.08 -8.94
N SER A 155 1.86 -1.54 -10.14
CA SER A 155 2.07 -2.23 -11.42
C SER A 155 3.21 -1.56 -12.19
N PRO A 156 4.48 -1.96 -11.97
CA PRO A 156 5.66 -1.34 -12.58
C PRO A 156 5.62 -1.27 -14.11
N GLN A 157 4.88 -2.15 -14.78
CA GLN A 157 4.69 -2.11 -16.23
C GLN A 157 4.09 -0.78 -16.76
N TYR A 158 3.41 -0.01 -15.91
CA TYR A 158 2.89 1.32 -16.24
C TYR A 158 3.81 2.45 -15.76
N ILE A 159 5.04 2.16 -15.34
CA ILE A 159 6.02 3.14 -14.86
C ILE A 159 7.28 2.94 -15.71
N LYS A 160 7.48 3.82 -16.68
CA LYS A 160 8.55 3.68 -17.68
C LYS A 160 9.91 3.97 -17.06
N THR A 161 10.98 3.49 -17.68
CA THR A 161 12.35 3.87 -17.32
C THR A 161 12.51 5.38 -17.32
N GLY A 162 13.10 5.93 -16.25
CA GLY A 162 13.22 7.39 -16.05
C GLY A 162 11.99 8.05 -15.42
N GLN A 163 10.96 7.27 -15.08
CA GLN A 163 9.84 7.71 -14.25
C GLN A 163 9.98 7.20 -12.82
N THR A 164 9.43 7.96 -11.87
CA THR A 164 9.45 7.69 -10.44
C THR A 164 8.02 7.51 -9.94
N ALA A 165 7.79 6.46 -9.15
CA ALA A 165 6.57 6.25 -8.40
C ALA A 165 6.55 7.16 -7.16
N VAL A 166 5.83 8.27 -7.22
CA VAL A 166 5.65 9.15 -6.06
C VAL A 166 4.43 8.72 -5.29
N MET A 167 4.61 8.38 -4.02
CA MET A 167 3.59 7.89 -3.13
C MET A 167 3.56 8.73 -1.87
N GLU A 168 2.45 9.39 -1.63
CA GLU A 168 2.20 10.18 -0.45
C GLU A 168 1.18 9.46 0.43
N PHE A 169 1.53 9.24 1.68
CA PHE A 169 0.64 8.64 2.67
C PHE A 169 0.37 9.66 3.78
N VAL A 170 -0.92 9.92 4.04
CA VAL A 170 -1.36 10.76 5.14
C VAL A 170 -1.72 9.87 6.32
N GLU A 171 -1.03 10.01 7.45
CA GLU A 171 -1.38 9.25 8.66
C GLU A 171 -2.81 9.58 9.10
N ASN A 172 -3.59 8.58 9.51
CA ASN A 172 -4.86 8.82 10.16
C ASN A 172 -4.67 9.02 11.67
N SER A 173 -5.15 10.15 12.20
CA SER A 173 -5.05 10.51 13.63
C SER A 173 -5.79 9.56 14.57
N ASP A 174 -6.79 8.81 14.08
CA ASP A 174 -7.39 7.73 14.84
C ASP A 174 -6.71 6.40 14.48
N GLN A 175 -5.60 6.08 15.16
CA GLN A 175 -4.92 4.77 15.07
C GLN A 175 -5.81 3.56 15.48
N SER A 176 -7.13 3.76 15.63
CA SER A 176 -8.12 2.74 15.91
C SER A 176 -8.69 2.12 14.63
N SER A 177 -7.85 1.65 13.71
CA SER A 177 -8.34 0.76 12.65
C SER A 177 -8.28 -0.69 13.16
N GLY A 178 -9.44 -1.32 13.20
CA GLY A 178 -9.63 -2.73 13.53
C GLY A 178 -10.84 -3.29 12.76
N PRO A 179 -11.13 -4.59 12.87
CA PRO A 179 -12.25 -5.22 12.16
C PRO A 179 -13.62 -4.54 12.42
N ASP A 180 -13.78 -3.86 13.56
CA ASP A 180 -15.01 -3.16 13.94
C ASP A 180 -15.03 -1.67 13.53
N LYS A 181 -13.90 -1.12 13.09
CA LYS A 181 -13.76 0.27 12.59
C LYS A 181 -12.75 0.35 11.45
N PRO A 182 -13.03 -0.20 10.26
CA PRO A 182 -12.05 -0.14 9.19
C PRO A 182 -12.02 1.24 8.51
N ARG A 183 -11.57 2.29 9.20
CA ARG A 183 -11.15 3.50 8.49
C ARG A 183 -9.83 3.19 7.80
N VAL A 184 -9.71 3.63 6.55
CA VAL A 184 -8.44 3.66 5.83
C VAL A 184 -7.38 4.14 6.82
N LEU A 185 -6.38 3.28 7.10
CA LEU A 185 -5.29 3.58 8.05
C LEU A 185 -4.52 4.84 7.63
N TRP A 186 -4.70 5.25 6.37
CA TRP A 186 -4.10 6.41 5.71
C TRP A 186 -4.87 6.81 4.46
N GLU A 187 -4.76 8.08 4.09
CA GLU A 187 -5.05 8.53 2.72
C GLU A 187 -3.82 8.35 1.84
N PHE A 188 -4.06 8.18 0.53
CA PHE A 188 -3.03 7.91 -0.45
C PHE A 188 -3.15 8.82 -1.65
N ALA A 189 -2.01 9.38 -2.06
CA ALA A 189 -1.88 9.94 -3.39
C ALA A 189 -0.71 9.27 -4.12
N GLY A 190 -0.99 8.74 -5.31
CA GLY A 190 -0.01 8.10 -6.17
C GLY A 190 0.15 8.85 -7.49
N PHE A 191 1.39 9.23 -7.83
CA PHE A 191 1.71 9.93 -9.07
C PHE A 191 2.87 9.26 -9.78
N VAL A 192 2.80 9.18 -11.11
CA VAL A 192 3.97 8.85 -11.93
C VAL A 192 4.61 10.16 -12.41
N ILE A 193 5.79 10.46 -11.89
CA ILE A 193 6.55 11.66 -12.25
C ILE A 193 7.70 11.31 -13.19
N THR A 194 7.89 12.09 -14.25
CA THR A 194 9.01 11.92 -15.16
C THR A 194 10.21 12.76 -14.71
N GLY A 195 11.40 12.14 -14.66
CA GLY A 195 12.63 12.80 -14.26
C GLY A 195 12.79 12.94 -12.73
N PRO A 196 13.67 13.86 -12.27
CA PRO A 196 13.93 14.03 -10.85
C PRO A 196 12.69 14.57 -10.13
N VAL A 197 12.41 13.98 -8.96
CA VAL A 197 11.32 14.41 -8.07
C VAL A 197 11.87 15.42 -7.07
N GLN A 198 11.22 16.56 -6.93
CA GLN A 198 11.57 17.54 -5.89
C GLN A 198 11.12 17.03 -4.51
N PRO A 199 11.85 17.36 -3.43
CA PRO A 199 11.49 16.96 -2.07
C PRO A 199 10.06 17.36 -1.67
N CYS A 200 9.44 16.58 -0.79
CA CYS A 200 8.13 16.92 -0.25
C CYS A 200 8.25 18.15 0.69
N LYS A 201 7.79 19.30 0.20
CA LYS A 201 7.53 20.46 1.05
C LYS A 201 6.12 20.35 1.61
N VAL A 202 5.98 20.03 2.89
CA VAL A 202 4.67 19.89 3.55
C VAL A 202 3.94 21.24 3.60
N VAL A 203 2.69 21.26 3.17
CA VAL A 203 1.78 22.41 3.20
C VAL A 203 0.43 22.00 3.78
N LYS A 204 -0.36 22.98 4.27
CA LYS A 204 -1.73 22.71 4.71
C LYS A 204 -2.57 22.24 3.52
N ASP A 205 -3.40 21.23 3.73
CA ASP A 205 -4.39 20.83 2.74
C ASP A 205 -5.75 21.50 3.01
N PRO A 206 -6.20 22.45 2.17
CA PRO A 206 -7.45 23.17 2.39
C PRO A 206 -8.70 22.31 2.08
N SER A 207 -8.57 21.16 1.41
CA SER A 207 -9.68 20.21 1.24
C SER A 207 -10.02 19.51 2.54
N TRP A 208 -9.04 19.28 3.42
CA TRP A 208 -9.24 18.60 4.69
C TRP A 208 -10.33 19.24 5.55
N ASP A 209 -10.33 20.58 5.64
CA ASP A 209 -11.32 21.34 6.42
C ASP A 209 -12.73 21.31 5.80
N LYS A 210 -12.86 20.82 4.56
CA LYS A 210 -14.13 20.71 3.82
C LYS A 210 -14.71 19.30 3.85
N LEU A 211 -13.96 18.32 4.36
CA LEU A 211 -14.47 16.97 4.52
C LEU A 211 -15.56 16.96 5.59
N PRO A 212 -16.74 16.37 5.31
CA PRO A 212 -17.83 16.34 6.28
C PRO A 212 -17.47 15.45 7.48
N ASP A 213 -17.92 15.77 8.69
CA ASP A 213 -17.55 15.00 9.89
C ASP A 213 -17.92 13.52 9.70
N PRO A 214 -16.97 12.58 9.75
CA PRO A 214 -17.20 11.18 9.47
C PRO A 214 -18.10 10.49 10.51
N LYS A 215 -18.39 11.12 11.66
CA LYS A 215 -19.39 10.65 12.61
C LYS A 215 -20.82 10.98 12.15
N THR A 216 -20.99 12.08 11.44
CA THR A 216 -22.31 12.57 11.02
C THR A 216 -22.61 12.28 9.55
N ASN A 217 -21.58 12.03 8.72
CA ASN A 217 -21.70 11.72 7.29
C ASN A 217 -20.81 10.53 6.90
N PRO A 218 -21.04 9.32 7.47
CA PRO A 218 -20.22 8.14 7.19
C PRO A 218 -20.24 7.70 5.71
N GLU A 219 -21.31 8.01 4.98
CA GLU A 219 -21.49 7.71 3.54
C GLU A 219 -20.59 8.54 2.62
N ALA A 220 -20.04 9.64 3.10
CA ALA A 220 -19.07 10.45 2.34
C ALA A 220 -17.68 9.80 2.26
N TYR A 221 -17.48 8.66 2.92
CA TYR A 221 -16.22 7.94 3.02
C TYR A 221 -16.34 6.53 2.42
N PRO A 222 -15.27 6.00 1.79
CA PRO A 222 -15.28 4.64 1.27
C PRO A 222 -15.59 3.64 2.39
N PRO A 223 -16.34 2.56 2.08
CA PRO A 223 -16.74 1.60 3.07
C PRO A 223 -15.53 0.94 3.69
N ALA A 224 -15.74 0.54 4.93
CA ALA A 224 -14.66 0.20 5.79
C ALA A 224 -13.99 -1.09 5.29
N GLY A 225 -12.72 -0.99 4.87
CA GLY A 225 -11.98 -2.11 4.27
C GLY A 225 -12.24 -2.25 2.77
N SER A 226 -12.31 -1.13 2.07
CA SER A 226 -12.16 -1.07 0.60
C SER A 226 -10.69 -0.95 0.23
#